data_AF-A0AAW1XAI5-F1
#
_entry.id   AF-A0AAW1XAI5-F1
#
_cell.length_a   1.000
_cell.length_b   1.000
_cell.length_c   1.000
_cell.angle_alpha   90.00
_cell.angle_beta   90.00
_cell.angle_gamma   90.00
#
_symmetry.space_group_name_H-M   'P 1'
#
loop_
_entity.id
_entity.type
_entity.pdbx_description
1 polymer ?
#
loop_
_entity_poly.entity_id
_entity_poly.type
_entity_poly.pdbx_seq_one_letter_code
_entity_poly.pdbx_strand_id
1 'polypeptide(L)'
;MDSCRGSSPFDCLIFDLDDTLYSSSLGIGQALKKNIDDFLVEKCGFPESKASTLRVELFKKYGSSLAGLRALGYDIDADDYHSFVHGRLPYDRIKPDPQLRNLIRSISQRKIIFTNSDRNHAVTVLDRWG
;
A
#
# COMPACT_ATOMS: atom_id res chain seq x y z
N MET A 1 -15.06 -31.11 32.54
CA MET A 1 -15.19 -29.65 32.41
C MET A 1 -14.89 -29.32 30.96
N ASP A 2 -15.92 -29.43 30.13
CA ASP A 2 -15.82 -29.17 28.69
C ASP A 2 -15.75 -27.66 28.48
N SER A 3 -14.54 -27.17 28.17
CA SER A 3 -14.36 -25.80 27.74
C SER A 3 -14.81 -25.68 26.29
N CYS A 4 -16.03 -25.20 26.09
CA CYS A 4 -16.48 -24.70 24.79
C CYS A 4 -15.60 -23.51 24.39
N ARG A 5 -14.45 -23.77 23.75
CA ARG A 5 -13.82 -22.78 22.89
C ARG A 5 -14.70 -22.69 21.64
N GLY A 6 -15.75 -21.86 21.72
CA GLY A 6 -16.55 -21.54 20.55
C GLY A 6 -15.61 -21.07 19.46
N SER A 7 -15.60 -21.77 18.32
CA SER A 7 -14.94 -21.27 17.12
C SER A 7 -15.50 -19.86 16.86
N SER A 8 -14.62 -18.91 16.58
CA SER A 8 -15.03 -17.57 16.14
C SER A 8 -16.15 -17.67 15.09
N PRO A 9 -17.19 -16.81 15.14
CA PRO A 9 -18.24 -16.80 14.13
C PRO A 9 -17.73 -16.26 12.77
N PHE A 10 -16.49 -15.80 12.69
CA PHE A 10 -15.90 -15.25 11.48
C PHE A 10 -15.06 -16.30 10.76
N ASP A 11 -15.30 -16.47 9.46
CA ASP A 11 -14.53 -17.38 8.60
C ASP A 11 -13.20 -16.78 8.12
N CYS A 12 -13.13 -15.45 8.03
CA CYS A 12 -11.96 -14.73 7.53
C CYS A 12 -11.69 -13.42 8.28
N LEU A 13 -10.44 -12.99 8.19
CA LEU A 13 -9.98 -11.68 8.60
C LEU A 13 -9.36 -10.97 7.39
N ILE A 14 -9.73 -9.70 7.25
CA ILE A 14 -9.18 -8.80 6.24
C ILE A 14 -8.10 -7.95 6.91
N PHE A 15 -6.93 -7.90 6.28
CA PHE A 15 -5.80 -7.10 6.71
C PHE A 15 -5.51 -6.05 5.64
N ASP A 16 -5.41 -4.80 6.07
CA ASP A 16 -4.67 -3.81 5.31
C ASP A 16 -3.18 -4.18 5.30
N LEU A 17 -2.43 -3.64 4.34
CA LEU A 17 -1.01 -3.93 4.14
C LEU A 17 -0.14 -2.77 4.61
N ASP A 18 -0.29 -1.63 3.93
CA ASP A 18 0.57 -0.47 4.04
C ASP A 18 0.44 0.20 5.40
N ASP A 19 1.57 0.43 6.08
CA ASP A 19 1.59 0.99 7.45
C ASP A 19 0.80 0.17 8.50
N THR A 20 0.38 -1.06 8.14
CA THR A 20 -0.35 -2.00 8.99
C THR A 20 0.48 -3.26 9.28
N LEU A 21 0.93 -3.99 8.25
CA LEU A 21 1.76 -5.20 8.41
C LEU A 21 3.25 -4.90 8.53
N TYR A 22 3.65 -3.67 8.23
CA TYR A 22 4.96 -3.13 8.51
C TYR A 22 4.80 -1.71 9.09
N SER A 23 5.78 -1.26 9.87
CA SER A 23 5.69 0.03 10.55
C SER A 23 5.84 1.20 9.58
N SER A 24 5.01 2.22 9.74
CA SER A 24 5.15 3.52 9.06
C SER A 24 6.48 4.22 9.33
N SER A 25 7.17 3.88 10.43
CA SER A 25 8.50 4.40 10.77
C SER A 25 9.58 4.02 9.75
N LEU A 26 9.35 3.02 8.89
CA LEU A 26 10.26 2.64 7.81
C LEU A 26 10.30 3.69 6.68
N GLY A 27 9.34 4.62 6.65
CA GLY A 27 9.29 5.71 5.69
C GLY A 27 8.86 5.30 4.27
N ILE A 28 8.28 4.10 4.09
CA ILE A 28 7.77 3.63 2.80
C ILE A 28 6.68 4.58 2.28
N GLY A 29 5.69 4.93 3.11
CA GLY A 29 4.65 5.87 2.72
C GLY A 29 5.17 7.28 2.40
N GLN A 30 6.27 7.71 3.03
CA GLN A 30 6.90 8.99 2.71
C GLN A 30 7.63 8.95 1.36
N ALA A 31 8.35 7.85 1.07
CA ALA A 31 8.96 7.62 -0.22
C ALA A 31 7.90 7.53 -1.33
N LEU A 32 6.77 6.85 -1.08
CA LEU A 32 5.65 6.78 -2.01
C LEU A 32 5.09 8.17 -2.33
N LYS A 33 4.81 8.99 -1.31
CA LYS A 33 4.33 10.37 -1.51
C LYS A 33 5.29 11.18 -2.38
N LYS A 34 6.61 11.06 -2.13
CA LYS A 34 7.62 11.70 -2.96
C LYS A 34 7.58 11.18 -4.40
N ASN A 35 7.53 9.87 -4.62
CA ASN A 35 7.50 9.32 -5.97
C ASN A 35 6.25 9.75 -6.74
N ILE A 36 5.10 9.90 -6.07
CA ILE A 36 3.88 10.43 -6.68
C ILE A 36 4.07 11.92 -7.03
N ASP A 37 4.66 12.72 -6.15
CA ASP A 37 4.96 14.12 -6.44
C ASP A 37 5.90 14.24 -7.65
N ASP A 38 6.95 13.41 -7.70
CA ASP A 38 7.88 13.33 -8.83
C ASP A 38 7.16 12.89 -10.12
N PHE A 39 6.20 11.95 -10.05
CA PHE A 39 5.38 11.56 -11.22
C PHE A 39 4.55 12.74 -11.75
N LEU A 40 3.91 13.49 -10.85
CA LEU A 40 3.10 14.66 -11.23
C LEU A 40 3.96 15.71 -11.95
N VAL A 41 5.20 15.91 -11.52
CA VAL A 41 6.12 16.85 -12.17
C VAL A 41 6.66 16.28 -13.47
N GLU A 42 7.29 15.11 -13.43
CA GLU A 42 8.05 14.55 -14.57
C GLU A 42 7.17 14.03 -15.70
N LYS A 43 6.00 13.45 -15.37
CA LYS A 43 5.13 12.78 -16.34
C LYS A 43 3.90 13.60 -16.71
N CYS A 44 3.39 14.41 -15.79
CA CYS A 44 2.21 15.23 -16.05
C CYS A 44 2.54 16.72 -16.25
N GLY A 45 3.79 17.16 -16.03
CA GLY A 45 4.22 18.53 -16.25
C GLY A 45 3.68 19.54 -15.24
N PHE A 46 3.21 19.08 -14.07
CA PHE A 46 2.76 19.99 -13.02
C PHE A 46 3.95 20.73 -12.39
N PRO A 47 3.75 21.98 -11.92
CA PRO A 47 4.79 22.69 -11.18
C PRO A 47 5.16 21.96 -9.89
N GLU A 48 6.46 21.84 -9.60
CA GLU A 48 6.98 21.21 -8.37
C GLU A 48 6.35 21.81 -7.11
N SER A 49 6.19 23.13 -7.07
CA SER A 49 5.56 23.86 -5.96
C SER A 49 4.09 23.48 -5.69
N LYS A 50 3.42 22.81 -6.64
CA LYS A 50 2.02 22.39 -6.54
C LYS A 50 1.84 20.88 -6.39
N ALA A 51 2.86 20.07 -6.67
CA ALA A 51 2.74 18.61 -6.74
C ALA A 51 2.18 17.99 -5.45
N SER A 52 2.75 18.35 -4.28
CA SER A 52 2.29 17.82 -2.99
C SER A 52 0.84 18.20 -2.67
N THR A 53 0.44 19.44 -2.93
CA THR A 53 -0.95 19.90 -2.75
C THR A 53 -1.89 19.14 -3.68
N LEU A 54 -1.53 19.02 -4.96
CA LEU A 54 -2.32 18.28 -5.94
C LEU A 54 -2.47 16.81 -5.55
N ARG A 55 -1.39 16.13 -5.13
CA ARG A 55 -1.47 14.74 -4.63
C ARG A 55 -2.49 14.61 -3.49
N VAL A 56 -2.47 15.54 -2.53
CA VAL A 56 -3.41 15.53 -1.40
C VAL A 56 -4.85 15.75 -1.87
N GLU A 57 -5.08 16.68 -2.80
CA GLU A 57 -6.41 16.95 -3.37
C GLU A 57 -6.96 15.76 -4.15
N LEU A 58 -6.13 15.17 -5.02
CA LEU A 58 -6.49 13.99 -5.80
C LEU A 58 -6.86 12.82 -4.88
N PHE A 59 -6.05 12.56 -3.84
CA PHE A 59 -6.32 11.51 -2.88
C PHE A 59 -7.64 11.76 -2.11
N LYS A 60 -7.85 12.99 -1.60
CA LYS A 60 -9.08 13.33 -0.87
C LYS A 60 -10.34 13.18 -1.72
N LYS A 61 -10.27 13.51 -3.01
CA LYS A 61 -11.44 13.50 -3.90
C LYS A 61 -11.69 12.15 -4.56
N TYR A 62 -10.64 11.40 -4.89
CA TYR A 62 -10.74 10.19 -5.74
C TYR A 62 -10.17 8.92 -5.09
N GLY A 63 -9.66 9.00 -3.86
CA GLY A 63 -9.08 7.87 -3.14
C GLY A 63 -7.66 7.46 -3.59
N SER A 64 -7.20 7.93 -4.75
CA SER A 64 -5.82 7.80 -5.21
C SER A 64 -5.46 8.89 -6.22
N SER A 65 -4.17 9.18 -6.37
CA SER A 65 -3.67 10.09 -7.41
C SER A 65 -3.89 9.53 -8.82
N LEU A 66 -3.73 8.22 -9.05
CA LEU A 66 -4.00 7.61 -10.36
C LEU A 66 -5.47 7.76 -10.78
N ALA A 67 -6.41 7.43 -9.88
CA ALA A 67 -7.83 7.61 -10.15
C ALA A 67 -8.17 9.08 -10.42
N GLY A 68 -7.57 10.00 -9.64
CA GLY A 68 -7.77 11.42 -9.84
C GLY A 68 -7.21 11.94 -11.17
N LEU A 69 -6.02 11.51 -11.58
CA LEU A 69 -5.46 11.91 -12.88
C LEU A 69 -6.30 11.40 -14.04
N ARG A 70 -6.74 10.13 -14.01
CA ARG A 70 -7.63 9.58 -15.03
C ARG A 70 -8.98 10.32 -15.07
N ALA A 71 -9.55 10.66 -13.92
CA ALA A 71 -10.78 11.45 -13.85
C ALA A 71 -10.62 12.87 -14.41
N LEU A 72 -9.41 13.44 -14.39
CA LEU A 72 -9.08 14.72 -15.02
C LEU A 72 -8.76 14.60 -16.53
N GLY A 73 -8.85 13.39 -17.11
CA GLY A 73 -8.66 13.15 -18.54
C GLY A 73 -7.23 12.77 -18.94
N TYR A 74 -6.33 12.50 -17.99
CA TYR A 74 -4.99 12.00 -18.31
C TYR A 74 -5.05 10.53 -18.71
N ASP A 75 -4.51 10.21 -19.88
CA ASP A 75 -4.33 8.83 -20.34
C ASP A 75 -3.06 8.24 -19.72
N ILE A 76 -3.21 7.66 -18.53
CA ILE A 76 -2.11 7.06 -17.77
C ILE A 76 -2.39 5.58 -17.61
N ASP A 77 -1.47 4.76 -18.12
CA ASP A 77 -1.48 3.33 -17.87
C ASP A 77 -1.17 3.03 -16.39
N ALA A 78 -1.86 2.03 -15.83
CA ALA A 78 -1.74 1.73 -14.41
C ALA A 78 -0.39 1.10 -14.08
N ASP A 79 0.11 0.22 -14.95
CA ASP A 79 1.37 -0.49 -14.73
C ASP A 79 2.55 0.48 -14.87
N ASP A 80 2.49 1.42 -15.82
CA ASP A 80 3.48 2.50 -15.93
C ASP A 80 3.51 3.39 -14.68
N TYR A 81 2.33 3.78 -14.18
CA TYR A 81 2.22 4.56 -12.96
C TYR A 81 2.78 3.81 -11.74
N HIS A 82 2.37 2.57 -11.53
CA HIS A 82 2.81 1.75 -10.39
C HIS A 82 4.29 1.37 -10.49
N SER A 83 4.80 1.08 -11.68
CA SER A 83 6.24 0.87 -11.90
C SER A 83 7.04 2.10 -11.50
N PHE A 84 6.55 3.30 -11.78
CA PHE A 84 7.19 4.54 -11.34
C PHE A 84 7.10 4.74 -9.82
N VAL A 85 5.89 4.68 -9.25
CA VAL A 85 5.69 5.08 -7.85
C VAL A 85 6.04 4.01 -6.83
N HIS A 86 5.76 2.73 -7.14
CA HIS A 86 6.07 1.59 -6.29
C HIS A 86 7.39 0.91 -6.65
N GLY A 87 7.81 0.91 -7.93
CA GLY A 87 9.07 0.28 -8.35
C GLY A 87 10.32 0.98 -7.80
N ARG A 88 10.20 2.22 -7.32
CA ARG A 88 11.29 3.01 -6.72
C ARG A 88 11.28 3.00 -5.18
N LEU A 89 10.43 2.20 -4.55
CA LEU A 89 10.35 2.16 -3.09
C LEU A 89 11.56 1.44 -2.46
N PRO A 90 12.03 1.90 -1.28
CA PRO A 90 13.15 1.28 -0.58
C PRO A 90 12.70 0.03 0.20
N TYR A 91 12.32 -1.03 -0.54
CA TYR A 91 11.81 -2.29 0.05
C TYR A 91 12.84 -3.01 0.91
N ASP A 92 14.13 -2.68 0.80
CA ASP A 92 15.19 -3.20 1.65
C ASP A 92 15.02 -2.82 3.13
N ARG A 93 14.25 -1.76 3.42
CA ARG A 93 13.89 -1.35 4.78
C ARG A 93 12.86 -2.27 5.43
N ILE A 94 12.06 -2.97 4.63
CA ILE A 94 11.12 -3.97 5.12
C ILE A 94 11.92 -5.22 5.46
N LYS A 95 12.00 -5.50 6.77
CA LYS A 95 12.67 -6.68 7.30
C LYS A 95 11.65 -7.70 7.76
N PRO A 96 12.00 -9.00 7.78
CA PRO A 96 11.13 -10.00 8.36
C PRO A 96 10.77 -9.69 9.82
N ASP A 97 9.52 -9.94 10.19
CA ASP A 97 9.04 -9.86 11.57
C ASP A 97 8.53 -11.23 12.02
N PRO A 98 9.39 -12.07 12.61
CA PRO A 98 9.00 -13.40 13.05
C PRO A 98 7.91 -13.38 14.13
N GLN A 99 7.83 -12.32 14.94
CA GLN A 99 6.83 -12.23 16.01
C GLN A 99 5.44 -12.00 15.41
N LEU A 100 5.30 -10.98 14.55
CA LEU A 100 4.04 -10.72 13.86
C LEU A 100 3.66 -11.88 12.93
N ARG A 101 4.64 -12.49 12.23
CA ARG A 101 4.41 -13.69 11.41
C ARG A 101 3.80 -14.82 12.22
N ASN A 102 4.40 -15.16 13.36
CA ASN A 102 3.90 -16.24 14.20
C ASN A 102 2.52 -15.92 14.77
N LEU A 103 2.27 -14.66 15.16
CA LEU A 103 0.97 -14.20 15.60
C LEU A 103 -0.09 -14.40 14.50
N ILE A 104 0.14 -13.87 13.30
CA ILE A 104 -0.78 -14.00 12.16
C ILE A 104 -0.99 -15.48 11.79
N ARG A 105 0.05 -16.31 11.86
CA ARG A 105 -0.05 -17.76 11.61
C ARG A 105 -0.89 -18.50 12.65
N SER A 106 -0.91 -18.04 13.90
CA SER A 106 -1.72 -18.65 14.97
C SER A 106 -3.22 -18.43 14.81
N ILE A 107 -3.61 -17.42 14.02
CA ILE A 107 -5.01 -17.14 13.68
C ILE A 107 -5.54 -18.24 12.75
N SER A 108 -6.61 -18.92 13.16
CA SER A 108 -7.20 -20.04 12.41
C SER A 108 -8.07 -19.61 11.23
N GLN A 109 -8.61 -18.40 11.25
CA GLN A 109 -9.40 -17.82 10.18
C GLN A 109 -8.58 -17.66 8.91
N ARG A 110 -9.24 -17.67 7.75
CA ARG A 110 -8.60 -17.30 6.48
C ARG A 110 -8.13 -15.84 6.55
N LYS A 111 -6.90 -15.56 6.11
CA LYS A 111 -6.34 -14.20 6.06
C LYS A 111 -6.40 -13.68 4.63
N ILE A 112 -6.91 -12.47 4.45
CA ILE A 112 -7.05 -11.81 3.14
C ILE A 112 -6.37 -10.45 3.23
N ILE A 113 -5.42 -10.18 2.33
CA ILE A 113 -4.88 -8.83 2.16
C ILE A 113 -5.84 -8.04 1.30
N PHE A 114 -6.24 -6.87 1.79
CA PHE A 114 -7.06 -5.91 1.06
C PHE A 114 -6.40 -4.54 1.16
N THR A 115 -5.74 -4.14 0.07
CA THR A 115 -4.95 -2.91 -0.04
C THR A 115 -5.33 -2.16 -1.32
N ASN A 116 -5.12 -0.84 -1.31
CA ASN A 116 -5.20 0.02 -2.49
C ASN A 116 -3.95 -0.09 -3.40
N SER A 117 -2.89 -0.74 -2.91
CA SER A 117 -1.65 -0.92 -3.64
C SER A 117 -1.79 -1.97 -4.76
N ASP A 118 -0.96 -1.86 -5.79
CA ASP A 118 -0.96 -2.84 -6.87
C ASP A 118 -0.39 -4.19 -6.41
N ARG A 119 -0.63 -5.23 -7.21
CA ARG A 119 -0.23 -6.60 -6.90
C ARG A 119 1.28 -6.74 -6.72
N ASN A 120 2.10 -6.06 -7.52
CA ASN A 120 3.56 -6.22 -7.45
C ASN A 120 4.11 -5.62 -6.16
N HIS A 121 3.59 -4.47 -5.74
CA HIS A 121 3.88 -3.91 -4.42
C HIS A 121 3.51 -4.91 -3.31
N ALA A 122 2.27 -5.40 -3.32
CA ALA A 122 1.78 -6.29 -2.28
C ALA A 122 2.60 -7.58 -2.15
N VAL A 123 2.92 -8.22 -3.28
CA VAL A 123 3.76 -9.43 -3.29
C VAL A 123 5.18 -9.12 -2.81
N THR A 124 5.78 -8.02 -3.26
CA THR A 124 7.15 -7.64 -2.86
C THR A 124 7.24 -7.39 -1.35
N VAL A 125 6.25 -6.72 -0.75
CA VAL A 125 6.19 -6.51 0.70
C VAL A 125 6.06 -7.83 1.44
N LEU A 126 5.14 -8.70 1.02
CA LEU A 126 4.90 -9.99 1.67
C LEU A 126 6.12 -10.91 1.58
N ASP A 127 6.80 -10.96 0.43
CA ASP A 127 8.02 -11.76 0.26
C ASP A 127 9.17 -11.28 1.15
N ARG A 128 9.25 -9.96 1.39
CA ARG A 128 10.26 -9.34 2.27
C ARG A 128 9.95 -9.55 3.76
N TRP A 129 8.68 -9.42 4.13
CA TRP A 129 8.20 -9.59 5.49
C TRP A 129 8.22 -11.05 5.93
N GLY A 130 8.01 -11.97 4.98
CA GLY A 130 8.09 -13.43 5.15
C GLY A 130 6.89 -14.00 5.86
#